data_AF-A0A255PMW1-F1
#
_entry.id   AF-A0A255PMW1-F1
#
_cell.length_a   1.000
_cell.length_b   1.000
_cell.length_c   1.000
_cell.angle_alpha   90.00
_cell.angle_beta   90.00
_cell.angle_gamma   90.00
#
_symmetry.space_group_name_H-M   'P 1'
#
loop_
_entity.id
_entity.type
_entity.pdbx_description
1 polymer ?
#
loop_
_entity_poly.entity_id
_entity_poly.type
_entity_poly.pdbx_seq_one_letter_code
_entity_poly.pdbx_strand_id
1 'polypeptide(L)'
;MAGDPTKANLWTDADVYVSFNLTATLPANAGVPFGSDWHLVGLLDGDEGFPESRDEDTDDKFAWGGILVRTSRQHFKLTKSFTCLEDNETTRRLVWPGSTETRIKVPRPERVLVAFETREGEKVRRLITSQYAECSLDGDHGENETDLESATIAATIFPTDDGYLFERQATPVLQSISVTPATLSIADGDIAALAATATYSDSSTADVTAQATWATSDATKATVSAGFVTGIAPGAATVTASYQGQTDTCAVTVTA
;
A
#
# COMPACT_ATOMS: atom_id res chain seq x y z
N MET A 1 5.33 -4.96 23.63
CA MET A 1 4.78 -4.17 24.75
C MET A 1 3.70 -3.25 24.20
N ALA A 2 2.55 -3.19 24.86
CA ALA A 2 1.55 -2.15 24.60
C ALA A 2 2.10 -0.79 25.06
N GLY A 3 1.68 0.31 24.42
CA GLY A 3 2.09 1.67 24.80
C GLY A 3 3.41 2.17 24.19
N ASP A 4 3.92 1.54 23.14
CA ASP A 4 5.05 2.07 22.37
C ASP A 4 4.55 3.19 21.44
N PRO A 5 4.91 4.47 21.68
CA PRO A 5 4.41 5.59 20.88
C PRO A 5 4.91 5.52 19.43
N THR A 6 6.00 4.79 19.14
CA THR A 6 6.50 4.60 17.77
C THR A 6 5.60 3.69 16.92
N LYS A 7 4.63 3.02 17.55
CA LYS A 7 3.61 2.20 16.89
C LYS A 7 2.27 2.93 16.71
N ALA A 8 2.15 4.14 17.25
CA ALA A 8 1.04 5.02 16.89
C ALA A 8 1.26 5.47 15.45
N ASN A 9 0.28 5.24 14.57
CA ASN A 9 0.35 5.77 13.22
C ASN A 9 -0.33 7.15 13.25
N LEU A 10 0.43 8.20 12.93
CA LEU A 10 -0.13 9.49 12.57
C LEU A 10 -0.03 9.60 11.05
N TRP A 11 -1.15 9.43 10.35
CA TRP A 11 -1.19 9.61 8.90
C TRP A 11 -1.27 11.10 8.62
N THR A 12 -0.22 11.67 8.03
CA THR A 12 -0.13 13.11 7.77
C THR A 12 -0.95 13.53 6.58
N ASP A 13 -1.17 12.60 5.64
CA ASP A 13 -1.88 12.82 4.40
C ASP A 13 -2.76 11.62 4.07
N ALA A 14 -3.88 11.89 3.41
CA ALA A 14 -4.83 10.87 3.01
C ALA A 14 -5.44 11.23 1.65
N ASP A 15 -5.52 10.25 0.76
CA ASP A 15 -6.15 10.37 -0.55
C ASP A 15 -7.21 9.28 -0.72
N VAL A 16 -8.20 9.55 -1.56
CA VAL A 16 -9.17 8.55 -2.01
C VAL A 16 -9.09 8.45 -3.52
N TYR A 17 -8.96 7.23 -4.01
CA TYR A 17 -9.06 6.90 -5.41
C TYR A 17 -10.31 6.06 -5.63
N VAL A 18 -11.00 6.30 -6.74
CA VAL A 18 -12.15 5.48 -7.15
C VAL A 18 -11.94 4.94 -8.55
N SER A 19 -12.38 3.72 -8.79
CA SER A 19 -12.49 3.17 -10.13
C SER A 19 -13.95 2.88 -10.45
N PHE A 20 -14.42 3.47 -11.55
CA PHE A 20 -15.71 3.16 -12.14
C PHE A 20 -15.67 1.86 -12.97
N ASN A 21 -14.48 1.34 -13.26
CA ASN A 21 -14.27 -0.01 -13.80
C ASN A 21 -14.15 -0.99 -12.63
N LEU A 22 -15.22 -1.77 -12.38
CA LEU A 22 -15.26 -2.76 -11.29
C LEU A 22 -14.29 -3.93 -11.47
N THR A 23 -13.59 -4.01 -12.60
CA THR A 23 -12.55 -5.00 -12.91
C THR A 23 -11.16 -4.38 -13.02
N ALA A 24 -10.99 -3.13 -12.56
CA ALA A 24 -9.71 -2.44 -12.60
C ALA A 24 -8.63 -3.25 -11.87
N THR A 25 -7.47 -3.37 -12.50
CA THR A 25 -6.32 -4.08 -11.93
C THR A 25 -5.69 -3.26 -10.81
N LEU A 26 -5.26 -3.95 -9.76
CA LEU A 26 -4.50 -3.34 -8.67
C LEU A 26 -3.00 -3.33 -9.00
N PRO A 27 -2.26 -2.27 -8.59
CA PRO A 27 -0.80 -2.31 -8.61
C PRO A 27 -0.28 -3.40 -7.66
N ALA A 28 0.98 -3.82 -7.83
CA ALA A 28 1.54 -4.92 -7.01
C ALA A 28 1.61 -4.58 -5.52
N ASN A 29 1.90 -3.33 -5.16
CA ASN A 29 1.98 -2.84 -3.80
C ASN A 29 1.76 -1.31 -3.76
N ALA A 30 1.75 -0.73 -2.56
CA ALA A 30 1.46 0.70 -2.39
C ALA A 30 2.61 1.62 -2.85
N GLY A 31 3.80 1.07 -3.14
CA GLY A 31 4.91 1.81 -3.74
C GLY A 31 4.76 2.04 -5.25
N VAL A 32 3.78 1.38 -5.89
CA VAL A 32 3.48 1.54 -7.31
C VAL A 32 2.21 2.39 -7.46
N PRO A 33 2.22 3.46 -8.28
CA PRO A 33 1.03 4.26 -8.54
C PRO A 33 -0.13 3.43 -9.10
N PHE A 34 -1.36 3.88 -8.89
CA PHE A 34 -2.51 3.27 -9.56
C PHE A 34 -2.46 3.46 -11.09
N GLY A 35 -3.08 2.53 -11.82
CA GLY A 35 -3.25 2.61 -13.27
C GLY A 35 -4.34 3.62 -13.69
N SER A 36 -4.53 3.78 -15.00
CA SER A 36 -5.43 4.80 -15.58
C SER A 36 -6.91 4.66 -15.25
N ASP A 37 -7.34 3.47 -14.81
CA ASP A 37 -8.73 3.22 -14.41
C ASP A 37 -9.08 3.77 -13.02
N TRP A 38 -8.07 4.17 -12.25
CA TRP A 38 -8.23 4.74 -10.92
C TRP A 38 -8.12 6.26 -10.99
N HIS A 39 -9.16 6.93 -10.53
CA HIS A 39 -9.27 8.37 -10.55
C HIS A 39 -9.14 8.90 -9.13
N LEU A 40 -8.25 9.87 -8.94
CA LEU A 40 -8.16 10.61 -7.69
C LEU A 40 -9.47 11.37 -7.47
N VAL A 41 -10.02 11.28 -6.27
CA VAL A 41 -11.21 12.04 -5.87
C VAL A 41 -10.86 13.51 -5.68
N GLY A 42 -9.68 13.84 -5.15
CA GLY A 42 -9.16 15.21 -5.08
C GLY A 42 -8.65 15.56 -3.69
N LEU A 43 -8.58 16.86 -3.40
CA LEU A 43 -8.25 17.36 -2.06
C LEU A 43 -9.32 16.91 -1.06
N LEU A 44 -8.89 16.18 -0.03
CA LEU A 44 -9.74 15.74 1.07
C LEU A 44 -9.55 16.61 2.29
N ASP A 45 -10.58 16.67 3.14
CA ASP A 45 -10.41 17.19 4.49
C ASP A 45 -9.61 16.19 5.35
N GLY A 46 -8.32 16.49 5.52
CA GLY A 46 -7.39 15.65 6.26
C GLY A 46 -7.68 15.56 7.76
N ASP A 47 -8.42 16.53 8.33
CA ASP A 47 -8.73 16.57 9.76
C ASP A 47 -9.82 15.56 10.14
N GLU A 48 -10.78 15.29 9.24
CA GLU A 48 -11.81 14.25 9.45
C GLU A 48 -11.29 12.83 9.16
N GLY A 49 -10.30 12.72 8.28
CA GLY A 49 -9.74 11.44 7.84
C GLY A 49 -10.81 10.58 7.15
N PHE A 50 -11.00 9.35 7.65
CA PHE A 50 -11.95 8.40 7.08
C PHE A 50 -12.88 7.82 8.16
N PRO A 51 -13.90 8.57 8.59
CA PRO A 51 -14.85 8.08 9.57
C PRO A 51 -15.45 6.75 9.11
N GLU A 52 -15.59 5.84 10.07
CA GLU A 52 -16.01 4.47 9.81
C GLU A 52 -17.10 4.08 10.79
N SER A 53 -18.18 3.50 10.28
CA SER A 53 -19.26 2.95 11.07
C SER A 53 -19.53 1.50 10.68
N ARG A 54 -19.85 0.70 11.71
CA ARG A 54 -20.21 -0.71 11.56
C ARG A 54 -21.60 -0.89 12.15
N ASP A 55 -22.49 -1.45 11.35
CA ASP A 55 -23.88 -1.70 11.72
C ASP A 55 -24.16 -3.20 11.59
N GLU A 56 -24.94 -3.75 12.51
CA GLU A 56 -25.34 -5.15 12.50
C GLU A 56 -26.76 -5.31 13.06
N ASP A 57 -27.53 -6.19 12.45
CA ASP A 57 -28.83 -6.58 12.96
C ASP A 57 -28.65 -7.60 14.07
N THR A 58 -29.17 -7.29 15.26
CA THR A 58 -29.09 -8.16 16.44
C THR A 58 -30.47 -8.66 16.84
N ASP A 59 -30.59 -9.97 17.01
CA ASP A 59 -31.82 -10.64 17.46
C ASP A 59 -31.54 -11.47 18.73
N ASP A 60 -32.07 -10.97 19.85
CA ASP A 60 -31.93 -11.59 21.18
C ASP A 60 -33.10 -12.53 21.49
N LYS A 61 -32.78 -13.75 21.92
CA LYS A 61 -33.74 -14.76 22.37
C LYS A 61 -33.63 -14.96 23.88
N PHE A 62 -34.78 -14.78 24.55
CA PHE A 62 -34.90 -14.90 26.01
C PHE A 62 -35.66 -16.17 26.39
N ALA A 63 -35.21 -16.83 27.46
CA ALA A 63 -35.93 -17.90 28.14
C ALA A 63 -36.88 -17.34 29.21
N TRP A 64 -37.59 -18.24 29.88
CA TRP A 64 -38.49 -17.89 30.98
C TRP A 64 -37.74 -17.12 32.08
N GLY A 65 -38.37 -16.08 32.63
CA GLY A 65 -37.76 -15.19 33.60
C GLY A 65 -36.86 -14.10 33.00
N GLY A 66 -36.85 -13.91 31.67
CA GLY A 66 -36.09 -12.83 31.01
C GLY A 66 -34.60 -13.11 30.88
N ILE A 67 -34.18 -14.37 31.02
CA ILE A 67 -32.78 -14.77 30.89
C ILE A 67 -32.41 -14.81 29.41
N LEU A 68 -31.47 -13.97 28.97
CA LEU A 68 -30.92 -14.02 27.61
C LEU A 68 -30.22 -15.36 27.40
N VAL A 69 -30.65 -16.13 26.41
CA VAL A 69 -30.07 -17.47 26.12
C VAL A 69 -29.33 -17.54 24.79
N ARG A 70 -29.63 -16.63 23.86
CA ARG A 70 -28.95 -16.57 22.57
C ARG A 70 -29.09 -15.18 21.97
N THR A 71 -28.01 -14.72 21.35
CA THR A 71 -28.00 -13.55 20.46
C THR A 71 -27.59 -14.02 19.08
N SER A 72 -28.34 -13.62 18.05
CA SER A 72 -27.95 -13.80 16.64
C SER A 72 -27.58 -12.44 16.06
N ARG A 73 -26.52 -12.39 15.25
CA ARG A 73 -26.04 -11.18 14.57
C ARG A 73 -25.95 -11.43 13.08
N GLN A 74 -26.44 -10.50 12.27
CA GLN A 74 -26.52 -10.63 10.82
C GLN A 74 -26.44 -9.25 10.15
N HIS A 75 -26.39 -9.22 8.81
CA HIS A 75 -26.42 -7.99 8.00
C HIS A 75 -25.28 -6.98 8.25
N PHE A 76 -24.15 -7.45 8.78
CA PHE A 76 -22.92 -6.68 9.02
C PHE A 76 -22.60 -5.72 7.87
N LYS A 77 -22.86 -4.43 8.09
CA LYS A 77 -22.62 -3.34 7.16
C LYS A 77 -21.42 -2.54 7.61
N LEU A 78 -20.50 -2.28 6.70
CA LEU A 78 -19.42 -1.32 6.89
C LEU A 78 -19.66 -0.10 6.01
N THR A 79 -19.66 1.08 6.61
CA THR A 79 -19.64 2.35 5.88
C THR A 79 -18.36 3.10 6.21
N LYS A 80 -17.68 3.59 5.18
CA LYS A 80 -16.54 4.49 5.31
C LYS A 80 -16.81 5.75 4.52
N SER A 81 -16.73 6.91 5.14
CA SER A 81 -16.99 8.18 4.46
C SER A 81 -15.70 8.95 4.22
N PHE A 82 -15.73 9.83 3.22
CA PHE A 82 -14.66 10.77 2.89
C PHE A 82 -15.26 12.06 2.36
N THR A 83 -14.63 13.18 2.71
CA THR A 83 -15.11 14.52 2.37
C THR A 83 -14.28 15.08 1.22
N CYS A 84 -14.93 15.30 0.09
CA CYS A 84 -14.33 15.86 -1.12
C CYS A 84 -14.41 17.38 -1.08
N LEU A 85 -13.32 18.08 -1.38
CA LEU A 85 -13.26 19.55 -1.41
C LEU A 85 -13.12 20.14 -2.82
N GLU A 86 -13.00 19.27 -3.84
CA GLU A 86 -12.74 19.67 -5.22
C GLU A 86 -13.96 19.42 -6.12
N ASP A 87 -14.21 20.35 -7.05
CA ASP A 87 -15.15 20.18 -8.15
C ASP A 87 -14.41 19.65 -9.39
N ASN A 88 -14.46 18.33 -9.59
CA ASN A 88 -13.86 17.65 -10.74
C ASN A 88 -14.82 16.56 -11.27
N GLU A 89 -14.48 15.95 -12.41
CA GLU A 89 -15.34 14.95 -13.03
C GLU A 89 -15.64 13.76 -12.11
N THR A 90 -14.68 13.35 -11.29
CA THR A 90 -14.80 12.23 -10.35
C THR A 90 -15.79 12.56 -9.24
N THR A 91 -15.60 13.69 -8.55
CA THR A 91 -16.48 14.14 -7.45
C THR A 91 -17.87 14.42 -7.95
N ARG A 92 -18.01 15.15 -9.07
CA ARG A 92 -19.29 15.41 -9.71
C ARG A 92 -20.04 14.13 -10.07
N ARG A 93 -19.34 13.10 -10.55
CA ARG A 93 -19.95 11.79 -10.85
C ARG A 93 -20.41 11.05 -9.59
N LEU A 94 -19.66 11.15 -8.49
CA LEU A 94 -20.05 10.55 -7.21
C LEU A 94 -21.26 11.26 -6.58
N VAL A 95 -21.32 12.59 -6.68
CA VAL A 95 -22.44 13.41 -6.18
C VAL A 95 -23.69 13.21 -7.04
N TRP A 96 -23.53 13.20 -8.37
CA TRP A 96 -24.65 13.08 -9.31
C TRP A 96 -24.51 11.91 -10.30
N PRO A 97 -24.58 10.64 -9.84
CA PRO A 97 -24.34 9.48 -10.69
C PRO A 97 -25.22 9.41 -11.95
N GLY A 98 -24.56 9.23 -13.09
CA GLY A 98 -25.20 9.13 -14.40
C GLY A 98 -25.78 10.43 -14.96
N SER A 99 -25.49 11.57 -14.32
CA SER A 99 -25.76 12.90 -14.88
C SER A 99 -24.77 13.24 -15.99
N THR A 100 -25.13 14.24 -16.80
CA THR A 100 -24.29 14.82 -17.86
C THR A 100 -24.14 16.30 -17.59
N GLU A 101 -23.21 16.97 -18.27
CA GLU A 101 -23.00 18.42 -18.14
C GLU A 101 -24.26 19.26 -18.36
N THR A 102 -25.21 18.76 -19.14
CA THR A 102 -26.43 19.50 -19.49
C THR A 102 -27.70 18.95 -18.83
N ARG A 103 -27.62 17.83 -18.09
CA ARG A 103 -28.79 17.17 -17.50
C ARG A 103 -28.43 16.45 -16.21
N ILE A 104 -29.14 16.79 -15.14
CA ILE A 104 -29.09 16.09 -13.85
C ILE A 104 -30.04 14.90 -13.86
N LYS A 105 -29.54 13.74 -13.48
CA LYS A 105 -30.30 12.50 -13.29
C LYS A 105 -30.59 12.31 -11.82
N VAL A 106 -31.74 11.71 -11.49
CA VAL A 106 -32.04 11.30 -10.10
C VAL A 106 -30.92 10.38 -9.60
N PRO A 107 -30.17 10.77 -8.56
CA PRO A 107 -29.02 10.01 -8.11
C PRO A 107 -29.48 8.69 -7.49
N ARG A 108 -28.72 7.63 -7.78
CA ARG A 108 -28.76 6.34 -7.08
C ARG A 108 -27.34 6.02 -6.66
N PRO A 109 -27.13 5.19 -5.61
CA PRO A 109 -25.78 4.80 -5.22
C PRO A 109 -25.01 4.23 -6.42
N GLU A 110 -23.83 4.78 -6.68
CA GLU A 110 -22.95 4.32 -7.77
C GLU A 110 -22.08 3.19 -7.24
N ARG A 111 -21.97 2.11 -8.02
CA ARG A 111 -21.05 1.03 -7.71
C ARG A 111 -19.67 1.36 -8.23
N VAL A 112 -18.70 1.44 -7.33
CA VAL A 112 -17.29 1.73 -7.64
C VAL A 112 -16.36 0.88 -6.80
N LEU A 113 -15.12 0.69 -7.24
CA LEU A 113 -14.06 0.30 -6.32
C LEU A 113 -13.53 1.56 -5.64
N VAL A 114 -13.22 1.47 -4.34
CA VAL A 114 -12.68 2.60 -3.57
C VAL A 114 -11.37 2.18 -2.94
N ALA A 115 -10.35 3.04 -3.05
CA ALA A 115 -9.08 2.87 -2.39
C ALA A 115 -8.84 4.06 -1.46
N PHE A 116 -8.74 3.78 -0.17
CA PHE A 116 -8.35 4.72 0.87
C PHE A 116 -6.84 4.62 1.05
N GLU A 117 -6.11 5.66 0.63
CA GLU A 117 -4.67 5.76 0.78
C GLU A 117 -4.34 6.67 1.97
N THR A 118 -3.43 6.21 2.84
CA THR A 118 -2.88 7.00 3.94
C THR A 118 -1.37 7.02 3.85
N ARG A 119 -0.75 8.18 4.08
CA ARG A 119 0.70 8.37 3.96
C ARG A 119 1.34 8.93 5.24
N GLU A 120 2.56 8.51 5.49
CA GLU A 120 3.45 9.02 6.54
C GLU A 120 4.89 9.04 5.99
N GLY A 121 5.33 10.20 5.48
CA GLY A 121 6.58 10.30 4.72
C GLY A 121 6.54 9.42 3.46
N GLU A 122 7.49 8.49 3.32
CA GLU A 122 7.56 7.54 2.19
C GLU A 122 6.66 6.30 2.37
N LYS A 123 6.07 6.12 3.55
CA LYS A 123 5.21 4.97 3.82
C LYS A 123 3.81 5.26 3.33
N VAL A 124 3.33 4.39 2.44
CA VAL A 124 1.96 4.41 1.93
C VAL A 124 1.26 3.15 2.43
N ARG A 125 0.02 3.29 2.88
CA ARG A 125 -0.90 2.17 3.09
C ARG A 125 -2.17 2.41 2.31
N ARG A 126 -2.74 1.35 1.74
CA ARG A 126 -4.01 1.38 1.03
C ARG A 126 -4.95 0.33 1.60
N LEU A 127 -6.20 0.72 1.81
CA LEU A 127 -7.33 -0.18 1.95
C LEU A 127 -8.17 -0.06 0.69
N ILE A 128 -8.23 -1.12 -0.09
CA ILE A 128 -8.89 -1.13 -1.39
C ILE A 128 -10.05 -2.11 -1.31
N THR A 129 -11.26 -1.70 -1.67
CA THR A 129 -12.43 -2.57 -1.52
C THR A 129 -12.24 -3.87 -2.31
N SER A 130 -12.38 -5.04 -1.64
CA SER A 130 -12.24 -6.36 -2.30
C SER A 130 -13.40 -6.65 -3.27
N GLN A 131 -14.54 -6.00 -3.05
CA GLN A 131 -15.67 -5.92 -3.98
C GLN A 131 -15.98 -4.45 -4.27
N TYR A 132 -17.00 -4.15 -5.06
CA TYR A 132 -17.53 -2.79 -5.17
C TYR A 132 -18.04 -2.27 -3.82
N ALA A 133 -17.94 -0.96 -3.61
CA ALA A 133 -18.75 -0.22 -2.68
C ALA A 133 -19.91 0.45 -3.42
N GLU A 134 -21.00 0.70 -2.71
CA GLU A 134 -22.05 1.61 -3.17
C GLU A 134 -21.81 2.97 -2.53
N CYS A 135 -21.44 3.94 -3.37
CA CYS A 135 -21.15 5.31 -2.96
C CYS A 135 -22.37 6.20 -3.19
N SER A 136 -22.71 7.00 -2.19
CA SER A 136 -23.74 8.03 -2.26
C SER A 136 -23.30 9.27 -1.50
N LEU A 137 -23.85 10.42 -1.88
CA LEU A 137 -23.76 11.63 -1.07
C LEU A 137 -24.36 11.37 0.32
N ASP A 138 -23.65 11.79 1.35
CA ASP A 138 -24.03 11.69 2.75
C ASP A 138 -24.22 13.10 3.32
N GLY A 139 -25.47 13.48 3.55
CA GLY A 139 -25.85 14.84 3.93
C GLY A 139 -26.18 15.74 2.74
N ASP A 140 -26.22 17.04 3.01
CA ASP A 140 -26.57 18.07 2.03
C ASP A 140 -25.32 18.53 1.26
N HIS A 141 -25.49 18.85 -0.02
CA HIS A 141 -24.49 19.47 -0.87
C HIS A 141 -25.18 20.52 -1.73
N GLY A 142 -24.62 21.73 -1.76
CA GLY A 142 -25.13 22.88 -2.48
C GLY A 142 -24.04 23.61 -3.25
N GLU A 143 -24.32 24.89 -3.54
CA GLU A 143 -23.34 25.82 -4.10
C GLU A 143 -23.41 27.13 -3.29
N ASN A 144 -22.26 27.67 -2.92
CA ASN A 144 -22.12 28.96 -2.24
C ASN A 144 -21.15 29.90 -2.98
N GLU A 145 -21.43 31.21 -2.95
CA GLU A 145 -20.55 32.25 -3.48
C GLU A 145 -19.33 32.55 -2.59
N THR A 146 -19.39 32.21 -1.29
CA THR A 146 -18.38 32.68 -0.30
C THR A 146 -17.42 31.61 0.18
N ASP A 147 -17.90 30.38 0.36
CA ASP A 147 -17.15 29.32 1.03
C ASP A 147 -16.93 28.14 0.10
N LEU A 148 -15.82 27.43 0.32
CA LEU A 148 -15.54 26.18 -0.36
C LEU A 148 -16.56 25.14 0.11
N GLU A 149 -17.40 24.68 -0.80
CA GLU A 149 -18.37 23.62 -0.53
C GLU A 149 -17.66 22.27 -0.47
N SER A 150 -18.02 21.45 0.51
CA SER A 150 -17.57 20.07 0.58
C SER A 150 -18.69 19.10 0.20
N ALA A 151 -18.31 17.92 -0.27
CA ALA A 151 -19.23 16.82 -0.53
C ALA A 151 -18.75 15.57 0.21
N THR A 152 -19.47 15.19 1.25
CA THR A 152 -19.19 13.95 1.98
C THR A 152 -19.84 12.78 1.23
N ILE A 153 -19.01 11.80 0.87
CA ILE A 153 -19.45 10.57 0.20
C ILE A 153 -19.38 9.44 1.21
N ALA A 154 -20.49 8.73 1.41
CA ALA A 154 -20.53 7.48 2.16
C ALA A 154 -20.34 6.30 1.20
N ALA A 155 -19.29 5.52 1.41
CA ALA A 155 -19.08 4.25 0.74
C ALA A 155 -19.60 3.11 1.61
N THR A 156 -20.71 2.47 1.21
CA THR A 156 -21.16 1.21 1.81
C THR A 156 -20.39 0.06 1.17
N ILE A 157 -19.66 -0.70 1.98
CA ILE A 157 -18.68 -1.68 1.51
C ILE A 157 -19.21 -3.09 1.70
N PHE A 158 -19.17 -3.88 0.64
CA PHE A 158 -19.70 -5.24 0.62
C PHE A 158 -18.58 -6.27 0.71
N PRO A 159 -18.78 -7.37 1.45
CA PRO A 159 -17.80 -8.43 1.54
C PRO A 159 -17.84 -9.32 0.29
N THR A 160 -16.68 -9.88 -0.06
CA THR A 160 -16.60 -11.03 -0.97
C THR A 160 -17.27 -12.26 -0.38
N ASP A 161 -17.44 -13.32 -1.20
CA ASP A 161 -17.99 -14.61 -0.74
C ASP A 161 -17.18 -15.22 0.42
N ASP A 162 -15.88 -14.92 0.48
CA ASP A 162 -14.97 -15.36 1.55
C ASP A 162 -14.97 -14.41 2.78
N GLY A 163 -15.79 -13.35 2.75
CA GLY A 163 -15.96 -12.42 3.87
C GLY A 163 -14.95 -11.26 3.93
N TYR A 164 -14.15 -11.05 2.88
CA TYR A 164 -13.18 -9.95 2.84
C TYR A 164 -13.81 -8.65 2.35
N LEU A 165 -13.61 -7.56 3.09
CA LEU A 165 -14.06 -6.20 2.74
C LEU A 165 -12.99 -5.41 1.96
N PHE A 166 -11.71 -5.66 2.25
CA PHE A 166 -10.60 -4.92 1.66
C PHE A 166 -9.40 -5.79 1.34
N GLU A 167 -8.78 -5.49 0.20
CA GLU A 167 -7.38 -5.75 -0.09
C GLU A 167 -6.51 -4.72 0.61
N ARG A 168 -5.40 -5.17 1.17
CA ARG A 168 -4.45 -4.30 1.88
C ARG A 168 -3.15 -4.21 1.09
N GLN A 169 -2.70 -2.99 0.84
CA GLN A 169 -1.36 -2.74 0.30
C GLN A 169 -0.57 -1.85 1.24
N ALA A 170 0.75 -2.04 1.27
CA ALA A 170 1.68 -1.17 1.97
C ALA A 170 2.94 -1.00 1.13
N THR A 171 3.71 0.06 1.38
CA THR A 171 5.06 0.19 0.82
C THR A 171 5.90 -0.97 1.36
N PRO A 172 6.51 -1.82 0.51
CA PRO A 172 7.33 -2.92 0.98
C PRO A 172 8.56 -2.40 1.72
N VAL A 173 8.88 -3.02 2.85
CA VAL A 173 10.05 -2.67 3.66
C VAL A 173 11.15 -3.68 3.38
N LEU A 174 12.39 -3.20 3.15
CA LEU A 174 13.55 -4.06 2.97
C LEU A 174 13.74 -4.95 4.21
N GLN A 175 13.83 -6.26 4.00
CA GLN A 175 14.09 -7.22 5.08
C GLN A 175 15.52 -7.72 5.08
N SER A 176 16.07 -8.02 3.92
CA SER A 176 17.42 -8.57 3.79
C SER A 176 18.00 -8.29 2.41
N ILE A 177 19.31 -8.50 2.29
CA ILE A 177 19.98 -8.65 1.01
C ILE A 177 20.73 -9.99 0.98
N SER A 178 20.94 -10.54 -0.21
CA SER A 178 21.76 -11.73 -0.44
C SER A 178 22.78 -11.48 -1.55
N VAL A 179 24.03 -11.89 -1.33
CA VAL A 179 25.11 -11.83 -2.32
C VAL A 179 25.32 -13.20 -2.95
N THR A 180 25.25 -13.27 -4.28
CA THR A 180 25.44 -14.51 -5.05
C THR A 180 26.59 -14.37 -6.05
N PRO A 181 27.51 -15.35 -6.13
CA PRO A 181 27.64 -16.51 -5.24
C PRO A 181 28.13 -16.13 -3.82
N ALA A 182 27.80 -16.96 -2.82
CA ALA A 182 28.28 -16.78 -1.44
C ALA A 182 29.78 -17.08 -1.28
N THR A 183 30.34 -17.91 -2.17
CA THR A 183 31.78 -18.17 -2.28
C THR A 183 32.21 -18.00 -3.73
N LEU A 184 33.34 -17.34 -3.94
CA LEU A 184 33.87 -17.03 -5.25
C LEU A 184 35.35 -17.47 -5.31
N SER A 185 35.70 -18.28 -6.30
CA SER A 185 37.09 -18.61 -6.61
C SER A 185 37.46 -18.01 -7.97
N ILE A 186 38.51 -17.19 -8.01
CA ILE A 186 38.96 -16.49 -9.23
C ILE A 186 40.49 -16.59 -9.33
N ALA A 187 41.02 -16.58 -10.56
CA ALA A 187 42.46 -16.50 -10.75
C ALA A 187 42.97 -15.07 -10.56
N ASP A 188 44.28 -14.94 -10.34
CA ASP A 188 44.95 -13.64 -10.34
C ASP A 188 44.76 -12.93 -11.70
N GLY A 189 44.37 -11.65 -11.66
CA GLY A 189 44.07 -10.83 -12.83
C GLY A 189 42.67 -11.03 -13.43
N ASP A 190 41.93 -12.07 -13.04
CA ASP A 190 40.58 -12.33 -13.55
C ASP A 190 39.53 -11.49 -12.83
N ILE A 191 38.40 -11.28 -13.53
CA ILE A 191 37.24 -10.56 -13.02
C ILE A 191 36.03 -11.49 -12.98
N ALA A 192 35.29 -11.47 -11.88
CA ALA A 192 34.00 -12.13 -11.76
C ALA A 192 32.94 -11.18 -11.20
N ALA A 193 31.68 -11.46 -11.53
CA ALA A 193 30.55 -10.67 -11.06
C ALA A 193 29.89 -11.31 -9.83
N LEU A 194 29.48 -10.47 -8.90
CA LEU A 194 28.58 -10.77 -7.80
C LEU A 194 27.26 -10.05 -8.07
N ALA A 195 26.16 -10.69 -7.69
CA ALA A 195 24.83 -10.08 -7.69
C ALA A 195 24.39 -9.86 -6.24
N ALA A 196 23.86 -8.69 -5.92
CA ALA A 196 23.18 -8.41 -4.66
C ALA A 196 21.67 -8.34 -4.90
N THR A 197 20.91 -9.25 -4.27
CA THR A 197 19.44 -9.30 -4.39
C THR A 197 18.80 -8.88 -3.07
N ALA A 198 17.97 -7.84 -3.10
CA ALA A 198 17.16 -7.41 -1.97
C ALA A 198 15.88 -8.26 -1.88
N THR A 199 15.45 -8.57 -0.64
CA THR A 199 14.15 -9.20 -0.35
C THR A 199 13.33 -8.27 0.55
N TYR A 200 12.08 -8.06 0.19
CA TYR A 200 11.17 -7.13 0.86
C TYR A 200 10.06 -7.84 1.64
N SER A 201 9.33 -7.09 2.46
CA SER A 201 8.30 -7.62 3.35
C SER A 201 7.08 -8.23 2.66
N ASP A 202 6.87 -7.92 1.39
CA ASP A 202 5.85 -8.53 0.53
C ASP A 202 6.38 -9.76 -0.23
N SER A 203 7.59 -10.25 0.14
CA SER A 203 8.32 -11.33 -0.54
C SER A 203 8.79 -11.00 -1.97
N SER A 204 8.61 -9.77 -2.44
CA SER A 204 9.21 -9.33 -3.70
C SER A 204 10.74 -9.26 -3.56
N THR A 205 11.42 -9.39 -4.70
CA THR A 205 12.86 -9.25 -4.79
C THR A 205 13.26 -8.23 -5.84
N ALA A 206 14.41 -7.59 -5.65
CA ALA A 206 14.98 -6.66 -6.62
C ALA A 206 16.49 -6.83 -6.70
N ASP A 207 17.05 -6.73 -7.91
CA ASP A 207 18.50 -6.62 -8.09
C ASP A 207 18.95 -5.23 -7.63
N VAL A 208 19.79 -5.20 -6.60
CA VAL A 208 20.34 -3.98 -6.01
C VAL A 208 21.86 -3.89 -6.20
N THR A 209 22.44 -4.68 -7.12
CA THR A 209 23.90 -4.77 -7.34
C THR A 209 24.53 -3.42 -7.61
N ALA A 210 23.89 -2.58 -8.44
CA ALA A 210 24.39 -1.26 -8.79
C ALA A 210 24.16 -0.21 -7.69
N GLN A 211 23.18 -0.42 -6.82
CA GLN A 211 22.80 0.49 -5.74
C GLN A 211 23.50 0.14 -4.42
N ALA A 212 23.98 -1.09 -4.27
CA ALA A 212 24.72 -1.54 -3.11
C ALA A 212 26.10 -0.87 -3.04
N THR A 213 26.52 -0.55 -1.83
CA THR A 213 27.90 -0.17 -1.54
C THR A 213 28.73 -1.43 -1.33
N TRP A 214 29.81 -1.59 -2.09
CA TRP A 214 30.69 -2.75 -2.04
C TRP A 214 32.00 -2.42 -1.34
N ALA A 215 32.49 -3.33 -0.49
CA ALA A 215 33.77 -3.22 0.18
C ALA A 215 34.51 -4.56 0.19
N THR A 216 35.84 -4.53 0.26
CA THR A 216 36.71 -5.70 0.42
C THR A 216 37.45 -5.63 1.75
N SER A 217 37.63 -6.77 2.41
CA SER A 217 38.44 -6.86 3.63
C SER A 217 39.94 -6.69 3.35
N ASP A 218 40.40 -7.01 2.14
CA ASP A 218 41.81 -6.91 1.73
C ASP A 218 41.95 -6.61 0.24
N ALA A 219 42.15 -5.34 -0.08
CA ALA A 219 42.35 -4.86 -1.44
C ALA A 219 43.67 -5.34 -2.07
N THR A 220 44.61 -5.88 -1.30
CA THR A 220 45.84 -6.49 -1.83
C THR A 220 45.61 -7.90 -2.39
N LYS A 221 44.45 -8.52 -2.09
CA LYS A 221 44.04 -9.83 -2.61
C LYS A 221 42.97 -9.70 -3.66
N ALA A 222 41.91 -8.95 -3.37
CA ALA A 222 40.82 -8.73 -4.30
C ALA A 222 40.23 -7.34 -4.13
N THR A 223 39.94 -6.67 -5.24
CA THR A 223 39.20 -5.39 -5.25
C THR A 223 37.78 -5.62 -5.76
N VAL A 224 36.85 -4.74 -5.39
CA VAL A 224 35.46 -4.81 -5.85
C VAL A 224 34.96 -3.43 -6.28
N SER A 225 34.25 -3.37 -7.39
CA SER A 225 33.57 -2.16 -7.86
C SER A 225 32.25 -2.52 -8.54
N ALA A 226 31.14 -1.94 -8.06
CA ALA A 226 29.80 -2.18 -8.60
C ALA A 226 29.45 -3.68 -8.80
N GLY A 227 29.83 -4.52 -7.84
CA GLY A 227 29.62 -5.98 -7.91
C GLY A 227 30.66 -6.76 -8.71
N PHE A 228 31.59 -6.10 -9.41
CA PHE A 228 32.69 -6.78 -10.11
C PHE A 228 33.91 -6.92 -9.20
N VAL A 229 34.31 -8.16 -8.94
CA VAL A 229 35.48 -8.51 -8.14
C VAL A 229 36.65 -8.80 -9.07
N THR A 230 37.79 -8.15 -8.82
CA THR A 230 39.06 -8.38 -9.56
C THR A 230 40.08 -9.03 -8.63
N GLY A 231 40.65 -10.15 -9.05
CA GLY A 231 41.76 -10.81 -8.36
C GLY A 231 43.07 -10.02 -8.54
N ILE A 232 43.81 -9.80 -7.46
CA ILE A 232 45.05 -9.01 -7.43
C ILE A 232 46.27 -9.84 -7.06
N ALA A 233 46.11 -10.79 -6.13
CA ALA A 233 47.16 -11.72 -5.73
C ALA A 233 46.56 -12.91 -4.98
N PRO A 234 47.20 -14.10 -5.02
CA PRO A 234 46.73 -15.27 -4.31
C PRO A 234 46.50 -15.02 -2.81
N GLY A 235 45.37 -15.51 -2.31
CA GLY A 235 44.93 -15.34 -0.92
C GLY A 235 43.42 -15.31 -0.77
N ALA A 236 42.94 -14.97 0.43
CA ALA A 236 41.53 -14.88 0.74
C ALA A 236 41.15 -13.42 1.06
N ALA A 237 39.96 -13.01 0.61
CA ALA A 237 39.32 -11.75 0.98
C ALA A 237 37.83 -11.97 1.17
N THR A 238 37.18 -11.13 1.97
CA THR A 238 35.72 -11.10 2.08
C THR A 238 35.21 -9.83 1.41
N VAL A 239 34.28 -10.00 0.48
CA VAL A 239 33.58 -8.89 -0.16
C VAL A 239 32.23 -8.70 0.53
N THR A 240 31.94 -7.49 0.98
CA THR A 240 30.69 -7.13 1.66
C THR A 240 29.88 -6.21 0.76
N ALA A 241 28.61 -6.54 0.54
CA ALA A 241 27.62 -5.64 -0.03
C ALA A 241 26.77 -5.03 1.10
N SER A 242 26.46 -3.75 0.99
CA SER A 242 25.61 -3.01 1.94
C SER A 242 24.55 -2.21 1.19
N TYR A 243 23.28 -2.34 1.57
CA TYR A 243 22.16 -1.63 0.97
C TYR A 243 21.08 -1.31 2.02
N GLN A 244 20.74 -0.02 2.16
CA GLN A 244 19.77 0.52 3.13
C GLN A 244 19.87 -0.08 4.55
N GLY A 245 21.10 -0.23 5.05
CA GLY A 245 21.37 -0.75 6.40
C GLY A 245 21.41 -2.28 6.52
N GLN A 246 21.07 -3.02 5.47
CA GLN A 246 21.28 -4.47 5.38
C GLN A 246 22.62 -4.78 4.72
N THR A 247 23.26 -5.87 5.14
CA THR A 247 24.55 -6.31 4.60
C THR A 247 24.57 -7.82 4.36
N ASP A 248 25.29 -8.25 3.34
CA ASP A 248 25.65 -9.65 3.16
C ASP A 248 27.05 -9.77 2.52
N THR A 249 27.66 -10.95 2.59
CA THR A 249 29.08 -11.15 2.25
C THR A 249 29.31 -12.32 1.29
N CYS A 250 30.37 -12.21 0.49
CA CYS A 250 30.94 -13.27 -0.33
C CYS A 250 32.38 -13.55 0.11
N ALA A 251 32.71 -14.82 0.33
CA ALA A 251 34.10 -15.24 0.58
C ALA A 251 34.82 -15.45 -0.76
N VAL A 252 35.86 -14.65 -1.01
CA VAL A 252 36.66 -14.68 -2.24
C VAL A 252 37.98 -15.39 -1.98
N THR A 253 38.31 -16.38 -2.82
CA THR A 253 39.62 -17.04 -2.85
C THR A 253 40.27 -16.75 -4.20
N VAL A 254 41.42 -16.08 -4.18
CA VAL A 254 42.23 -15.82 -5.37
C VAL A 254 43.27 -16.92 -5.50
N THR A 255 43.25 -17.63 -6.62
CA THR A 255 44.20 -18.69 -6.97
C THR A 255 45.31 -18.12 -7.86
N ALA A 256 46.47 -18.79 -7.83
CA ALA A 256 47.61 -18.47 -8.70
C ALA A 256 47.35 -18.83 -10.17
#